data_AF-A0A524PXJ7-F1
#
_entry.id   AF-A0A524PXJ7-F1
#
_cell.length_a   1.000
_cell.length_b   1.000
_cell.length_c   1.000
_cell.angle_alpha   90.00
_cell.angle_beta   90.00
_cell.angle_gamma   90.00
#
_symmetry.space_group_name_H-M   'P 1'
#
loop_
_entity.id
_entity.type
_entity.pdbx_description
1 polymer ?
#
loop_
_entity_poly.entity_id
_entity_poly.type
_entity_poly.pdbx_seq_one_letter_code
_entity_poly.pdbx_strand_id
1 'polypeptide(L)'
;MVQPAKMEKVEELKRLIQESKSVILNDFTGLNVADISELRRQCHENSIDFRVVKNTLARRSFDELGIDCLMVDEIHEFKNLSYNSTMDRNPGMGNPNGSAKAFDMFVKVRWLFDTFGDKTPFITATGTPVSNSLVEMYNMQRYMQYPTLKQERLHVF
;
A
#
# COMPACT_ATOMS: atom_id res chain seq x y z
N MET A 1 14.25 -24.55 4.83
CA MET A 1 13.53 -24.75 6.11
C MET A 1 13.45 -23.43 6.85
N VAL A 2 12.27 -23.05 7.32
CA VAL A 2 12.06 -21.83 8.14
C VAL A 2 12.52 -22.13 9.57
N GLN A 3 13.25 -21.21 10.19
CA GLN A 3 13.69 -21.36 11.58
C GLN A 3 12.48 -21.33 12.53
N PRO A 4 12.41 -22.20 13.55
CA PRO A 4 11.26 -22.31 14.45
C PRO A 4 10.94 -20.98 15.18
N ALA A 5 11.97 -20.21 15.58
CA ALA A 5 11.79 -18.90 16.22
C ALA A 5 11.11 -17.84 15.33
N LYS A 6 11.13 -18.00 14.00
CA LYS A 6 10.42 -17.08 13.09
C LYS A 6 8.95 -17.44 12.93
N MET A 7 8.60 -18.73 13.07
CA MET A 7 7.21 -19.17 13.05
C MET A 7 6.46 -18.70 14.30
N GLU A 8 7.09 -18.79 15.46
CA GLU A 8 6.50 -18.30 16.73
C GLU A 8 6.14 -16.81 16.65
N LYS A 9 7.01 -15.98 16.07
CA LYS A 9 6.72 -14.55 15.87
C LYS A 9 5.59 -14.29 14.88
N VAL A 10 5.40 -15.15 13.88
CA VAL A 10 4.28 -15.05 12.94
C VAL A 10 2.98 -15.37 13.68
N GLU A 11 2.95 -16.43 14.49
CA GLU A 11 1.79 -16.78 15.34
C GLU A 11 1.43 -15.68 16.33
N GLU A 12 2.43 -15.09 17.00
CA GLU A 12 2.23 -13.97 17.92
C GLU A 12 1.61 -12.77 17.20
N LEU A 13 2.15 -12.39 16.03
CA LEU A 13 1.61 -11.27 15.25
C LEU A 13 0.17 -11.53 14.79
N LYS A 14 -0.13 -12.76 14.38
CA LYS A 14 -1.49 -13.14 13.96
C LYS A 14 -2.50 -12.95 15.07
N ARG A 15 -2.17 -13.41 16.28
CA ARG A 15 -3.02 -13.25 17.46
C ARG A 15 -3.28 -11.77 17.75
N LEU A 16 -2.23 -10.95 17.74
CA LEU A 16 -2.36 -9.51 17.97
C LEU A 16 -3.25 -8.84 16.94
N ILE A 17 -3.09 -9.16 15.65
CA ILE A 17 -3.93 -8.61 14.57
C ILE A 17 -5.39 -9.02 14.77
N GLN A 18 -5.66 -10.28 15.14
CA GLN A 18 -7.02 -10.78 15.37
C GLN A 18 -7.71 -10.19 16.61
N GLU A 19 -6.96 -9.97 17.69
CA GLU A 19 -7.48 -9.37 18.93
C GLU A 19 -7.62 -7.84 18.80
N SER A 20 -6.84 -7.21 17.91
CA SER A 20 -6.88 -5.77 17.68
C SER A 20 -8.13 -5.35 16.90
N LYS A 21 -8.70 -4.20 17.27
CA LYS A 21 -9.81 -3.58 16.50
C LYS A 21 -9.31 -2.87 15.24
N SER A 22 -8.09 -2.35 15.28
CA SER A 22 -7.44 -1.64 14.18
C SER A 22 -5.93 -1.83 14.25
N VAL A 23 -5.30 -1.93 13.08
CA VAL A 23 -3.85 -2.04 12.93
C VAL A 23 -3.39 -0.86 12.08
N ILE A 24 -2.44 -0.08 12.59
CA ILE A 24 -1.83 1.04 11.86
C ILE A 24 -0.42 0.61 11.46
N LEU A 25 -0.13 0.65 10.16
CA LEU A 25 1.20 0.40 9.61
C LEU A 25 1.86 1.73 9.31
N ASN A 26 2.99 2.01 9.97
CA ASN A 26 3.77 3.21 9.73
C ASN A 26 5.17 2.87 9.22
N ASP A 27 5.63 3.61 8.22
CA ASP A 27 7.05 3.59 7.83
C ASP A 27 7.80 4.57 8.74
N PHE A 28 8.74 4.04 9.50
CA PHE A 28 9.54 4.80 10.47
C PHE A 28 10.93 5.18 9.91
N THR A 29 11.18 4.94 8.61
CA THR A 29 12.44 5.35 7.98
C THR A 29 12.61 6.87 8.05
N GLY A 30 13.70 7.32 8.69
CA GLY A 30 14.00 8.74 8.89
C GLY A 30 13.66 9.30 10.27
N LEU A 31 13.07 8.51 11.18
CA LEU A 31 12.85 8.93 12.58
C LEU A 31 14.11 8.71 13.43
N ASN A 32 14.41 9.67 14.30
CA ASN A 32 15.51 9.53 15.26
C ASN A 32 15.05 8.70 16.48
N VAL A 33 16.01 8.24 17.31
CA VAL A 33 15.71 7.41 18.50
C VAL A 33 14.83 8.15 19.52
N ALA A 34 14.94 9.47 19.63
CA ALA A 34 14.11 10.28 20.52
C ALA A 34 12.65 10.35 20.01
N ASP A 35 12.43 10.54 18.70
CA ASP A 35 11.10 10.58 18.10
C ASP A 35 10.37 9.25 18.28
N ILE A 36 11.07 8.12 18.10
CA ILE A 36 10.51 6.78 18.31
C ILE A 36 10.18 6.56 19.79
N SER A 37 11.03 7.06 20.70
CA SER A 37 10.80 6.93 22.14
C SER A 37 9.57 7.74 22.58
N GLU A 38 9.41 8.95 22.05
CA GLU A 38 8.25 9.78 22.32
C GLU A 38 6.97 9.18 21.72
N LEU A 39 7.02 8.70 20.47
CA LEU A 39 5.89 8.01 19.85
C LEU A 39 5.47 6.78 20.67
N ARG A 40 6.44 5.98 21.12
CA ARG A 40 6.17 4.82 21.98
C ARG A 40 5.51 5.22 23.30
N ARG A 41 5.94 6.33 23.92
CA ARG A 41 5.33 6.87 25.14
C ARG A 41 3.87 7.26 24.90
N GLN A 42 3.61 8.02 23.84
CA GLN A 42 2.26 8.45 23.47
C GLN A 42 1.36 7.25 23.15
N CYS A 43 1.87 6.23 22.46
CA CYS A 43 1.13 5.00 22.23
C CYS A 43 0.78 4.31 23.56
N HIS A 44 1.73 4.17 24.48
CA HIS A 44 1.48 3.54 25.77
C HIS A 44 0.46 4.31 26.62
N GLU A 45 0.51 5.65 26.65
CA GLU A 45 -0.47 6.50 27.33
C GLU A 45 -1.88 6.32 26.79
N ASN A 46 -2.02 6.07 25.49
CA ASN A 46 -3.29 5.84 24.81
C ASN A 46 -3.66 4.35 24.72
N SER A 47 -2.97 3.46 25.44
CA SER A 47 -3.19 2.01 25.41
C SER A 47 -3.07 1.38 24.00
N ILE A 48 -2.18 1.93 23.16
CA ILE A 48 -1.85 1.43 21.82
C ILE A 48 -0.57 0.59 21.93
N ASP A 49 -0.60 -0.66 21.45
CA ASP A 49 0.61 -1.50 21.34
C ASP A 49 1.44 -1.07 20.12
N PHE A 50 2.70 -0.69 20.35
CA PHE A 50 3.62 -0.25 19.30
C PHE A 50 4.74 -1.29 19.11
N ARG A 51 4.80 -1.90 17.92
CA ARG A 51 5.79 -2.91 17.57
C ARG A 51 6.48 -2.64 16.24
N VAL A 52 7.78 -2.89 16.20
CA VAL A 52 8.59 -2.86 14.98
C VAL A 52 8.73 -4.29 14.46
N VAL A 53 8.21 -4.52 13.25
CA VAL A 53 8.13 -5.85 12.64
C VAL A 53 8.84 -5.83 11.30
N LYS A 54 9.54 -6.92 10.96
CA LYS A 54 10.13 -7.06 9.61
C LYS A 54 9.01 -7.26 8.58
N ASN A 55 9.10 -6.57 7.45
CA ASN A 55 8.13 -6.70 6.34
C ASN A 55 7.88 -8.14 5.91
N THR A 56 8.91 -8.99 5.89
CA THR A 56 8.78 -10.41 5.52
C THR A 56 7.92 -11.21 6.51
N LEU A 57 7.93 -10.86 7.79
CA LEU A 57 7.11 -11.52 8.81
C LEU A 57 5.67 -11.00 8.74
N ALA A 58 5.49 -9.69 8.63
CA ALA A 58 4.18 -9.07 8.47
C ALA A 58 3.44 -9.62 7.24
N ARG A 59 4.12 -9.73 6.09
CA ARG A 59 3.55 -10.31 4.87
C ARG A 59 3.03 -11.73 5.10
N ARG A 60 3.83 -12.60 5.72
CA ARG A 60 3.43 -13.99 6.01
C ARG A 60 2.24 -14.06 6.96
N SER A 61 2.22 -13.23 7.99
CA SER A 61 1.09 -13.17 8.93
C SER A 61 -0.20 -12.76 8.21
N PHE A 62 -0.16 -11.77 7.32
CA PHE A 62 -1.33 -11.38 6.53
C PHE A 62 -1.79 -12.48 5.56
N ASP A 63 -0.85 -13.18 4.91
CA ASP A 63 -1.14 -14.32 4.04
C ASP A 63 -1.87 -15.44 4.80
N GLU A 64 -1.37 -15.80 5.99
CA GLU A 64 -1.96 -16.86 6.82
C GLU A 64 -3.28 -16.45 7.49
N LEU A 65 -3.50 -15.16 7.73
CA LEU A 65 -4.78 -14.64 8.25
C LEU A 65 -5.87 -14.62 7.17
N GLY A 66 -5.52 -14.83 5.90
CA GLY A 66 -6.46 -14.74 4.79
C GLY A 66 -6.94 -13.32 4.55
N ILE A 67 -6.12 -12.30 4.85
CA ILE A 67 -6.46 -10.92 4.49
C ILE A 67 -6.35 -10.80 2.97
N ASP A 68 -7.49 -10.78 2.32
CA ASP A 68 -7.66 -10.82 0.86
C ASP A 68 -8.26 -9.52 0.30
N CYS A 69 -8.49 -8.51 1.14
CA CYS A 69 -9.07 -7.23 0.75
C CYS A 69 -8.18 -6.07 1.16
N LEU A 70 -8.07 -5.08 0.28
CA LEU A 70 -7.43 -3.80 0.59
C LEU A 70 -8.44 -2.68 0.39
N MET A 71 -8.72 -1.95 1.47
CA MET A 71 -9.53 -0.73 1.42
C MET A 71 -8.64 0.50 1.61
N VAL A 72 -8.71 1.45 0.69
CA VAL A 72 -7.93 2.69 0.73
C VAL A 72 -8.88 3.88 0.71
N ASP A 73 -8.90 4.63 1.80
CA ASP A 73 -9.52 5.95 1.83
C ASP A 73 -8.56 7.00 1.26
N GLU A 74 -9.12 8.08 0.73
CA GLU A 74 -8.42 9.14 0.02
C GLU A 74 -7.42 8.65 -1.03
N ILE A 75 -7.85 7.72 -1.89
CA ILE A 75 -7.01 7.15 -2.96
C ILE A 75 -6.39 8.21 -3.90
N HIS A 76 -7.02 9.38 -4.00
CA HIS A 76 -6.51 10.51 -4.77
C HIS A 76 -5.12 11.01 -4.30
N GLU A 77 -4.70 10.67 -3.08
CA GLU A 77 -3.34 10.90 -2.58
C GLU A 77 -2.26 10.06 -3.31
N PHE A 78 -2.66 8.98 -3.98
CA PHE A 78 -1.77 8.02 -4.65
C PHE A 78 -1.81 8.11 -6.19
N LYS A 79 -2.44 9.15 -6.75
CA LYS A 79 -2.61 9.35 -8.21
C LYS A 79 -1.33 9.75 -8.96
N ASN A 80 -0.29 10.17 -8.24
CA ASN A 80 1.00 10.57 -8.81
C ASN A 80 1.94 9.38 -9.06
N LEU A 81 1.51 8.41 -9.88
CA LEU A 81 2.31 7.25 -10.27
C LEU A 81 3.14 7.57 -11.53
N SER A 82 4.28 6.91 -11.68
CA SER A 82 5.16 7.08 -12.85
C SER A 82 4.47 6.69 -14.15
N TYR A 83 4.72 7.47 -15.20
CA TYR A 83 4.17 7.25 -16.53
C TYR A 83 5.19 7.63 -17.61
N ASN A 84 5.00 7.06 -18.81
CA ASN A 84 5.80 7.37 -19.99
C ASN A 84 4.98 8.17 -20.98
N SER A 85 5.61 9.14 -21.65
CA SER A 85 5.02 9.91 -22.75
C SER A 85 6.09 10.14 -23.81
N THR A 86 5.72 10.00 -25.09
CA THR A 86 6.59 10.37 -26.21
C THR A 86 6.69 11.89 -26.37
N MET A 87 5.70 12.65 -25.87
CA MET A 87 5.68 14.10 -25.90
C MET A 87 6.31 14.68 -24.62
N ASP A 88 7.24 15.62 -24.79
CA ASP A 88 7.85 16.38 -23.70
C ASP A 88 7.11 17.70 -23.44
N ARG A 89 7.05 18.11 -22.17
CA ARG A 89 6.51 19.41 -21.69
C ARG A 89 5.03 19.67 -21.93
N ASN A 90 4.18 18.64 -21.91
CA ASN A 90 2.74 18.86 -21.94
C ASN A 90 2.26 19.49 -20.61
N PRO A 91 1.63 20.69 -20.65
CA PRO A 91 1.11 21.32 -19.44
C PRO A 91 0.09 20.42 -18.73
N GLY A 92 0.12 20.37 -17.40
CA GLY A 92 -0.84 19.61 -16.60
C GLY A 92 -0.58 18.10 -16.48
N MET A 93 0.56 17.59 -16.96
CA MET A 93 0.93 16.16 -16.83
C MET A 93 1.73 15.84 -15.55
N GLY A 94 2.09 16.84 -14.75
CA GLY A 94 2.78 16.61 -13.47
C GLY A 94 4.19 16.04 -13.64
N ASN A 95 4.66 15.29 -12.63
CA ASN A 95 6.00 14.70 -12.60
C ASN A 95 6.00 13.30 -13.25
N PRO A 96 6.72 13.05 -14.36
CA PRO A 96 6.80 11.73 -15.01
C PRO A 96 7.36 10.62 -14.12
N ASN A 97 8.23 10.97 -13.16
CA ASN A 97 8.82 10.00 -12.25
C ASN A 97 7.86 9.53 -11.16
N GLY A 98 6.71 10.19 -10.99
CA GLY A 98 5.75 9.90 -9.94
C GLY A 98 6.29 10.16 -8.52
N SER A 99 5.59 9.62 -7.52
CA SER A 99 5.98 9.65 -6.11
C SER A 99 6.29 8.25 -5.57
N ALA A 100 7.22 8.17 -4.62
CA ALA A 100 7.56 6.90 -3.95
C ALA A 100 6.34 6.28 -3.25
N LYS A 101 5.49 7.12 -2.64
CA LYS A 101 4.23 6.73 -2.00
C LYS A 101 3.26 6.07 -3.00
N ALA A 102 3.08 6.65 -4.19
CA ALA A 102 2.23 6.07 -5.22
C ALA A 102 2.82 4.76 -5.77
N PHE A 103 4.13 4.70 -5.99
CA PHE A 103 4.77 3.47 -6.44
C PHE A 103 4.63 2.32 -5.43
N ASP A 104 4.88 2.58 -4.15
CA ASP A 104 4.70 1.61 -3.08
C ASP A 104 3.25 1.07 -3.03
N MET A 105 2.26 1.97 -3.13
CA MET A 105 0.85 1.57 -3.21
C MET A 105 0.57 0.73 -4.46
N PHE A 106 1.15 1.10 -5.60
CA PHE A 106 0.97 0.34 -6.84
C PHE A 106 1.53 -1.08 -6.70
N VAL A 107 2.70 -1.27 -6.10
CA VAL A 107 3.28 -2.60 -5.85
C VAL A 107 2.38 -3.44 -4.94
N LYS A 108 1.85 -2.86 -3.86
CA LYS A 108 0.94 -3.56 -2.94
C LYS A 108 -0.35 -4.02 -3.61
N VAL A 109 -0.95 -3.14 -4.43
CA VAL A 109 -2.15 -3.48 -5.22
C VAL A 109 -1.84 -4.55 -6.25
N ARG A 110 -0.69 -4.49 -6.95
CA ARG A 110 -0.29 -5.54 -7.89
C ARG A 110 -0.10 -6.88 -7.18
N TRP A 111 0.60 -6.90 -6.05
CA TRP A 111 0.77 -8.11 -5.25
C TRP A 111 -0.57 -8.71 -4.82
N LEU A 112 -1.53 -7.88 -4.43
CA LEU A 112 -2.88 -8.32 -4.06
C LEU A 112 -3.58 -9.02 -5.23
N PHE A 113 -3.63 -8.40 -6.41
CA PHE A 113 -4.23 -8.99 -7.61
C PHE A 113 -3.47 -10.24 -8.10
N ASP A 114 -2.13 -10.26 -8.02
CA ASP A 114 -1.34 -11.42 -8.44
C ASP A 114 -1.52 -12.61 -7.49
N THR A 115 -1.75 -12.37 -6.20
CA THR A 115 -1.89 -13.41 -5.17
C THR A 115 -3.29 -14.00 -5.15
N PHE A 116 -4.32 -13.16 -5.27
CA PHE A 116 -5.71 -13.56 -5.07
C PHE A 116 -6.56 -13.50 -6.37
N GLY A 117 -5.99 -13.01 -7.47
CA GLY A 117 -6.60 -12.96 -8.80
C GLY A 117 -7.32 -11.64 -9.12
N ASP A 118 -7.83 -11.51 -10.34
CA ASP A 118 -8.44 -10.26 -10.81
C ASP A 118 -9.75 -9.87 -10.09
N LYS A 119 -10.34 -10.79 -9.33
CA LYS A 119 -11.58 -10.58 -8.57
C LYS A 119 -11.33 -10.08 -7.13
N THR A 120 -10.08 -9.86 -6.76
CA THR A 120 -9.74 -9.47 -5.40
C THR A 120 -10.38 -8.12 -5.03
N PRO A 121 -11.03 -8.01 -3.87
CA PRO A 121 -11.63 -6.76 -3.44
C PRO A 121 -10.55 -5.69 -3.19
N PHE A 122 -10.44 -4.74 -4.11
CA PHE A 122 -9.73 -3.49 -3.91
C PHE A 122 -10.75 -2.35 -3.86
N ILE A 123 -11.03 -1.86 -2.66
CA ILE A 123 -12.07 -0.87 -2.40
C ILE A 123 -11.40 0.49 -2.20
N THR A 124 -11.81 1.49 -2.96
CA THR A 124 -11.26 2.84 -2.85
C THR A 124 -12.36 3.84 -2.51
N ALA A 125 -12.08 4.77 -1.60
CA ALA A 125 -12.93 5.91 -1.32
C ALA A 125 -12.20 7.22 -1.65
N THR A 126 -12.89 8.15 -2.29
CA THR A 126 -12.43 9.53 -2.48
C THR A 126 -13.57 10.41 -3.00
N GLY A 127 -13.64 11.65 -2.52
CA GLY A 127 -14.56 12.66 -3.05
C GLY A 127 -14.05 13.37 -4.31
N THR A 128 -12.79 13.17 -4.69
CA THR A 128 -12.07 13.94 -5.72
C THR A 128 -11.16 13.04 -6.56
N PRO A 129 -11.71 12.04 -7.26
CA PRO A 129 -10.92 10.96 -7.86
C PRO A 129 -9.93 11.44 -8.93
N VAL A 130 -10.26 12.51 -9.64
CA VAL A 130 -9.40 13.11 -10.67
C VAL A 130 -9.49 14.63 -10.53
N SER A 131 -8.34 15.31 -10.54
CA SER A 131 -8.33 16.77 -10.51
C SER A 131 -8.53 17.32 -11.92
N ASN A 132 -7.45 17.44 -12.71
CA ASN A 132 -7.45 18.04 -14.05
C ASN A 132 -6.32 17.46 -14.92
N SER A 133 -6.00 16.17 -14.73
CA SER A 133 -4.90 15.53 -15.44
C SER A 133 -5.31 14.18 -16.00
N LEU A 134 -5.13 14.00 -17.31
CA LEU A 134 -5.33 12.71 -17.98
C LEU A 134 -4.40 11.63 -17.41
N VAL A 135 -3.21 12.03 -16.93
CA VAL A 135 -2.26 11.14 -16.27
C VAL A 135 -2.82 10.60 -14.97
N GLU A 136 -3.45 11.44 -14.15
CA GLU A 136 -4.10 11.01 -12.91
C GLU A 136 -5.22 10.00 -13.20
N MET A 137 -6.05 10.28 -14.20
CA MET A 137 -7.11 9.36 -14.63
C MET A 137 -6.54 8.02 -15.10
N TYR A 138 -5.50 8.05 -15.94
CA TYR A 138 -4.81 6.84 -16.40
C TYR A 138 -4.19 6.05 -15.23
N ASN A 139 -3.55 6.73 -14.28
CA ASN A 139 -2.98 6.10 -13.10
C ASN A 139 -4.05 5.48 -12.20
N MET A 140 -5.20 6.14 -12.02
CA MET A 140 -6.35 5.56 -11.31
C MET A 140 -6.85 4.28 -11.99
N GLN A 141 -6.95 4.28 -13.31
CA GLN A 141 -7.29 3.07 -14.07
C GLN A 141 -6.24 1.96 -13.88
N ARG A 142 -4.95 2.30 -13.79
CA ARG A 142 -3.89 1.31 -13.50
C ARG A 142 -4.00 0.67 -12.12
N TYR A 143 -4.57 1.36 -11.14
CA TYR A 143 -4.88 0.73 -9.85
C TYR A 143 -6.06 -0.24 -9.97
N MET A 144 -7.16 0.21 -10.57
CA MET A 144 -8.45 -0.49 -10.51
C MET A 144 -8.62 -1.57 -11.58
N GLN A 145 -8.18 -1.32 -12.81
CA GLN A 145 -8.52 -2.13 -14.00
C GLN A 145 -7.28 -2.50 -14.82
N TYR A 146 -6.19 -2.82 -14.13
CA TYR A 146 -4.93 -3.19 -14.76
C TYR A 146 -5.03 -4.35 -15.77
N PRO A 147 -5.78 -5.45 -15.52
CA PRO A 147 -5.93 -6.52 -16.51
C PRO A 147 -6.59 -6.04 -17.79
N THR A 148 -7.64 -5.21 -17.66
CA THR A 148 -8.36 -4.60 -18.79
C THR A 148 -7.43 -3.72 -19.61
N LEU A 149 -6.62 -2.86 -18.98
CA LEU A 149 -5.65 -2.02 -19.69
C LEU A 149 -4.62 -2.84 -20.49
N LYS A 150 -4.20 -4.00 -19.97
CA LYS A 150 -3.33 -4.93 -20.70
C LYS A 150 -4.03 -5.55 -21.90
N GLN A 151 -5.29 -5.98 -21.73
CA GLN A 151 -6.10 -6.55 -22.82
C GLN A 151 -6.30 -5.56 -23.96
N GLU A 152 -6.62 -4.31 -23.63
CA GLU A 152 -6.82 -3.21 -24.58
C GLU A 152 -5.51 -2.64 -25.15
N ARG A 153 -4.35 -3.17 -24.76
CA ARG A 153 -3.02 -2.66 -25.15
C ARG A 153 -2.80 -1.18 -24.81
N LEU A 154 -3.48 -0.70 -23.78
CA LEU A 154 -3.36 0.64 -23.23
C LEU A 154 -2.34 0.70 -22.08
N HIS A 155 -1.85 -0.46 -21.62
CA HIS A 155 -0.77 -0.55 -20.66
C HIS A 155 0.59 -0.63 -21.35
N VAL A 156 1.54 0.17 -20.87
CA VAL A 156 2.90 0.28 -21.45
C VAL A 156 3.95 -0.23 -20.45
N PHE A 157 3.80 -1.44 -19.92
CA PHE A 157 4.83 -2.23 -19.22
C PHE A 157 4.49 -3.73 -19.20
#